data_AF-A0AAA9TTC0-F1
#
_entry.id   AF-A0AAA9TTC0-F1
#
_cell.length_a   1.000
_cell.length_b   1.000
_cell.length_c   1.000
_cell.angle_alpha   90.00
_cell.angle_beta   90.00
_cell.angle_gamma   90.00
#
_symmetry.space_group_name_H-M   'P 1'
#
loop_
_entity.id
_entity.type
_entity.pdbx_description
1 polymer ?
#
loop_
_entity_poly.entity_id
_entity_poly.type
_entity_poly.pdbx_seq_one_letter_code
_entity_poly.pdbx_strand_id
1 'polypeptide(L)'
;MRGLRLLAVALTCCWWPPGSQGKTLRGSFSSAAARDAQGQSIGHFEFHGDHALLCVRINNIAVAVGKEAKLYLFQAQEWLKLQEGGPEYSCSEKLSKAQLTMAVNQTEHNLTVSQIPYPQKWHVFYADKYTCREGGEESQMEDVPFEMMLLNPDAEGNPFDHFSAGESGILKEHTPILLFDILLLKSECAFSPGLATWTISIYVRRAGETPSG
;
A
#
# COMPACT_ATOMS: atom_id res chain seq x y z
N MET A 1 -0.17 -43.92 28.59
CA MET A 1 -0.41 -43.12 27.37
C MET A 1 -0.27 -41.64 27.70
N ARG A 2 0.96 -41.10 27.67
CA ARG A 2 1.30 -39.76 28.18
C ARG A 2 2.33 -39.07 27.27
N GLY A 3 2.14 -39.20 25.95
CA GLY A 3 3.11 -38.77 24.94
C GLY A 3 2.51 -38.04 23.73
N LEU A 4 1.24 -37.60 23.82
CA LEU A 4 0.51 -37.05 22.66
C LEU A 4 0.10 -35.57 22.84
N ARG A 5 0.81 -34.82 23.70
CA ARG A 5 0.54 -33.38 23.92
C ARG A 5 1.72 -32.45 23.64
N LEU A 6 2.86 -32.98 23.20
CA LEU A 6 4.05 -32.16 22.90
C LEU A 6 4.27 -31.89 21.40
N LEU A 7 3.47 -32.48 20.51
CA LEU A 7 3.60 -32.28 19.06
C LEU A 7 2.83 -31.06 18.52
N ALA A 8 1.97 -30.43 19.33
CA ALA A 8 1.13 -29.31 18.87
C ALA A 8 1.80 -27.92 19.00
N VAL A 9 2.95 -27.81 19.67
CA VAL A 9 3.64 -26.52 19.88
C VAL A 9 4.76 -26.28 18.86
N ALA A 10 5.23 -27.32 18.16
CA ALA A 10 6.32 -27.17 17.19
C ALA A 10 5.86 -26.71 15.80
N LEU A 11 4.57 -26.84 15.47
CA LEU A 11 4.02 -26.52 14.15
C LEU A 11 3.60 -25.05 13.99
N THR A 12 3.60 -24.25 15.05
CA THR A 12 3.25 -22.81 15.00
C THR A 12 4.46 -21.90 14.76
N CYS A 13 5.69 -22.41 14.77
CA CYS A 13 6.90 -21.61 14.47
C CYS A 13 7.21 -21.50 12.97
N CYS A 14 6.56 -22.29 12.11
CA CYS A 14 6.81 -22.26 10.66
C CYS A 14 5.96 -21.23 9.91
N TRP A 15 5.03 -20.56 10.60
CA TRP A 15 4.16 -19.53 10.04
C TRP A 15 4.44 -18.16 10.64
N TRP A 16 5.71 -17.85 10.89
CA TRP A 16 6.05 -16.45 10.93
C TRP A 16 5.95 -15.89 9.51
N PRO A 17 5.07 -14.90 9.27
CA PRO A 17 5.13 -14.17 8.01
C PRO A 17 6.58 -13.67 7.87
N PRO A 18 7.13 -13.64 6.64
CA PRO A 18 8.42 -13.00 6.39
C PRO A 18 8.41 -11.66 7.12
N GLY A 19 9.36 -11.47 8.04
CA GLY A 19 9.47 -10.26 8.83
C GLY A 19 9.27 -9.06 7.92
N SER A 20 8.38 -8.15 8.34
CA SER A 20 7.85 -7.03 7.55
C SER A 20 8.89 -6.52 6.56
N GLN A 21 8.79 -6.96 5.31
CA GLN A 21 9.61 -6.40 4.26
C GLN A 21 9.05 -5.01 4.05
N GLY A 22 9.75 -4.03 4.63
CA GLY A 22 9.53 -2.64 4.34
C GLY A 22 9.33 -2.42 2.85
N LYS A 23 8.39 -1.55 2.47
CA LYS A 23 7.86 -1.45 1.09
C LYS A 23 8.98 -1.14 0.09
N THR A 24 9.58 -2.21 -0.42
CA THR A 24 10.65 -2.20 -1.41
C THR A 24 10.07 -2.79 -2.67
N LEU A 25 9.92 -1.95 -3.70
CA LEU A 25 9.41 -2.35 -4.99
C LEU A 25 10.59 -2.68 -5.90
N ARG A 26 10.53 -3.84 -6.54
CA ARG A 26 11.51 -4.27 -7.55
C ARG A 26 10.77 -4.58 -8.84
N GLY A 27 11.33 -4.17 -9.96
CA GLY A 27 10.71 -4.41 -11.26
C GLY A 27 11.57 -3.88 -12.40
N SER A 28 10.95 -3.74 -13.57
CA SER A 28 11.54 -3.08 -14.73
C SER A 28 10.67 -1.92 -15.22
N PHE A 29 11.33 -0.84 -15.62
CA PHE A 29 10.70 0.23 -16.37
C PHE A 29 10.65 -0.15 -17.84
N SER A 30 9.42 -0.28 -18.36
CA SER A 30 9.15 -0.74 -19.71
C SER A 30 8.45 0.34 -20.51
N SER A 31 9.06 0.73 -21.62
CA SER A 31 8.52 1.74 -22.55
C SER A 31 7.22 1.25 -23.21
N ALA A 32 7.12 -0.05 -23.48
CA ALA A 32 5.91 -0.66 -24.05
C ALA A 32 4.75 -0.61 -23.04
N ALA A 33 4.98 -1.08 -21.82
CA ALA A 33 3.96 -1.02 -20.75
C ALA A 33 3.53 0.43 -20.44
N ALA A 34 4.48 1.37 -20.47
CA ALA A 34 4.16 2.78 -20.30
C ALA A 34 3.31 3.32 -21.45
N ARG A 35 3.62 2.99 -22.70
CA ARG A 35 2.84 3.43 -23.86
C ARG A 35 1.40 2.89 -23.82
N ASP A 36 1.24 1.60 -23.58
CA ASP A 36 -0.07 0.93 -23.62
C ASP A 36 -1.01 1.45 -22.52
N ALA A 37 -0.46 1.76 -21.34
CA ALA A 37 -1.21 2.28 -20.21
C ALA A 37 -1.22 3.82 -20.09
N GLN A 38 -0.57 4.54 -21.02
CA GLN A 38 -0.31 5.98 -20.93
C GLN A 38 0.38 6.37 -19.60
N GLY A 39 1.36 5.56 -19.20
CA GLY A 39 2.10 5.60 -17.95
C GLY A 39 2.08 4.24 -17.26
N GLN A 40 3.25 3.65 -17.01
CA GLN A 40 3.35 2.35 -16.33
C GLN A 40 3.14 2.55 -14.82
N SER A 41 2.13 1.89 -14.24
CA SER A 41 1.92 1.90 -12.79
C SER A 41 3.01 1.08 -12.09
N ILE A 42 3.76 1.72 -11.19
CA ILE A 42 4.83 1.08 -10.40
C ILE A 42 4.30 0.62 -9.05
N GLY A 43 3.46 1.44 -8.43
CA GLY A 43 2.88 1.13 -7.13
C GLY A 43 2.23 2.35 -6.48
N HIS A 44 1.86 2.19 -5.21
CA HIS A 44 1.32 3.27 -4.41
C HIS A 44 1.80 3.15 -2.95
N PHE A 45 1.90 4.28 -2.26
CA PHE A 45 2.35 4.35 -0.87
C PHE A 45 1.67 5.51 -0.16
N GLU A 46 1.33 5.32 1.11
CA GLU A 46 0.74 6.36 1.94
C GLU A 46 1.83 7.03 2.78
N PHE A 47 2.24 8.21 2.32
CA PHE A 47 3.26 9.00 2.97
C PHE A 47 2.67 9.87 4.09
N HIS A 48 3.44 10.13 5.15
CA HIS A 48 3.08 11.04 6.23
C HIS A 48 4.30 11.80 6.78
N GLY A 49 4.04 12.91 7.47
CA GLY A 49 5.08 13.70 8.15
C GLY A 49 5.96 14.53 7.20
N ASP A 50 7.03 15.10 7.75
CA ASP A 50 7.77 16.18 7.10
C ASP A 50 9.01 15.74 6.30
N HIS A 51 9.37 14.46 6.40
CA HIS A 51 10.59 13.89 5.80
C HIS A 51 10.36 12.57 5.07
N ALA A 52 9.16 12.33 4.55
CA ALA A 52 8.91 11.18 3.69
C ALA A 52 9.90 11.15 2.49
N LEU A 53 10.45 9.98 2.19
CA LEU A 53 11.52 9.80 1.22
C LEU A 53 11.18 8.69 0.22
N LEU A 54 11.38 9.00 -1.05
CA LEU A 54 11.38 8.03 -2.14
C LEU A 54 12.83 7.86 -2.62
N CYS A 55 13.37 6.66 -2.44
CA CYS A 55 14.68 6.30 -2.96
C CYS A 55 14.52 5.40 -4.18
N VAL A 56 15.20 5.71 -5.28
CA VAL A 56 15.16 4.91 -6.51
C VAL A 56 16.58 4.55 -6.92
N ARG A 57 16.82 3.25 -7.12
CA ARG A 57 18.09 2.68 -7.52
C ARG A 57 18.00 2.04 -8.90
N ILE A 58 18.95 2.38 -9.77
CA ILE A 58 19.02 1.98 -11.18
C ILE A 58 20.42 1.48 -11.49
N ASN A 59 20.52 0.31 -12.12
CA ASN A 59 21.82 -0.23 -12.53
C ASN A 59 22.28 0.31 -13.89
N ASN A 60 21.36 0.46 -14.86
CA ASN A 60 21.67 0.88 -16.23
C ASN A 60 21.19 2.32 -16.51
N ILE A 61 21.94 3.31 -16.05
CA ILE A 61 21.60 4.73 -16.19
C ILE A 61 21.61 5.18 -17.66
N ALA A 62 22.50 4.61 -18.49
CA ALA A 62 22.66 5.01 -19.88
C ALA A 62 21.35 4.80 -20.67
N VAL A 63 20.67 3.68 -20.44
CA VAL A 63 19.36 3.41 -21.05
C VAL A 63 18.29 4.33 -20.48
N ALA A 64 18.26 4.56 -19.17
CA ALA A 64 17.29 5.47 -18.54
C ALA A 64 17.41 6.92 -19.08
N VAL A 65 18.63 7.44 -19.19
CA VAL A 65 18.92 8.76 -19.76
C VAL A 65 18.59 8.80 -21.25
N GLY A 66 18.96 7.76 -22.00
CA GLY A 66 18.64 7.66 -23.43
C GLY A 66 17.14 7.68 -23.72
N LYS A 67 16.33 7.16 -22.80
CA LYS A 67 14.85 7.19 -22.86
C LYS A 67 14.23 8.46 -22.28
N GLU A 68 15.01 9.32 -21.63
CA GLU A 68 14.49 10.44 -20.82
C GLU A 68 13.47 9.95 -19.78
N ALA A 69 13.81 8.85 -19.11
CA ALA A 69 13.01 8.19 -18.10
C ALA A 69 12.63 9.15 -16.96
N LYS A 70 11.36 9.18 -16.60
CA LYS A 70 10.80 10.01 -15.53
C LYS A 70 9.83 9.19 -14.68
N LEU A 71 9.82 9.50 -13.39
CA LEU A 71 8.80 9.04 -12.47
C LEU A 71 7.88 10.21 -12.13
N TYR A 72 6.59 9.91 -12.13
CA TYR A 72 5.50 10.84 -11.88
C TYR A 72 4.74 10.35 -10.65
N LEU A 73 4.64 11.19 -9.64
CA LEU A 73 3.91 10.88 -8.41
C LEU A 73 2.62 11.70 -8.38
N PHE A 74 1.51 10.98 -8.27
CA PHE A 74 0.17 11.55 -8.16
C PHE A 74 -0.40 11.30 -6.77
N GLN A 75 -0.93 12.34 -6.14
CA GLN A 75 -1.80 12.19 -4.98
C GLN A 75 -3.09 11.48 -5.41
N ALA A 76 -3.64 10.63 -4.54
CA ALA A 76 -4.81 9.81 -4.85
C ALA A 76 -6.03 10.63 -5.31
N GLN A 77 -6.24 11.83 -4.75
CA GLN A 77 -7.35 12.71 -5.14
C GLN A 77 -7.19 13.21 -6.57
N GLU A 78 -5.98 13.64 -6.94
CA GLU A 78 -5.69 14.13 -8.30
C GLU A 78 -5.70 13.00 -9.31
N TRP A 79 -5.18 11.82 -8.93
CA TRP A 79 -5.30 10.62 -9.76
C TRP A 79 -6.75 10.23 -10.02
N LEU A 80 -7.60 10.28 -8.99
CA LEU A 80 -9.03 9.95 -9.13
C LEU A 80 -9.74 10.92 -10.07
N LYS A 81 -9.48 12.23 -9.95
CA LYS A 81 -10.02 13.25 -10.88
C LYS A 81 -9.62 12.98 -12.33
N LEU A 82 -8.39 12.52 -12.58
CA LEU A 82 -7.92 12.16 -13.91
C LEU A 82 -8.59 10.90 -14.48
N GLN A 83 -9.08 9.99 -13.62
CA GLN A 83 -9.83 8.80 -14.02
C GLN A 83 -11.30 9.12 -14.28
N GLU A 84 -11.90 9.97 -13.44
CA GLU A 84 -13.31 10.37 -13.52
C GLU A 84 -13.57 11.45 -14.58
N GLY A 85 -12.56 12.26 -14.92
CA GLY A 85 -12.65 13.40 -15.83
C GLY A 85 -12.90 13.08 -17.30
N GLY A 86 -13.09 11.81 -17.68
CA GLY A 86 -13.40 11.41 -19.06
C GLY A 86 -12.25 11.68 -20.06
N PRO A 87 -12.50 11.50 -21.38
CA PRO A 87 -11.48 11.49 -22.44
C PRO A 87 -10.90 12.88 -22.79
N GLU A 88 -10.98 13.87 -21.88
CA GLU A 88 -10.62 15.25 -22.17
C GLU A 88 -9.10 15.51 -22.09
N TYR A 89 -8.33 14.65 -21.41
CA TYR A 89 -6.88 14.81 -21.27
C TYR A 89 -6.10 13.96 -22.27
N SER A 90 -5.19 14.58 -23.01
CA SER A 90 -4.16 13.87 -23.76
C SER A 90 -3.15 13.18 -22.82
N CYS A 91 -2.40 12.18 -23.32
CA CYS A 91 -1.39 11.45 -22.54
C CYS A 91 -0.38 12.38 -21.84
N SER A 92 0.13 13.37 -22.56
CA SER A 92 1.11 14.32 -22.02
C SER A 92 0.50 15.26 -20.99
N GLU A 93 -0.74 15.70 -21.20
CA GLU A 93 -1.47 16.54 -20.24
C GLU A 93 -1.72 15.76 -18.95
N LYS A 94 -2.12 14.49 -19.03
CA LYS A 94 -2.31 13.63 -17.86
C LYS A 94 -1.03 13.51 -17.02
N LEU A 95 0.12 13.25 -17.66
CA LEU A 95 1.41 13.19 -16.97
C LEU A 95 1.82 14.53 -16.36
N SER A 96 1.48 15.65 -17.01
CA SER A 96 1.79 16.99 -16.49
C SER A 96 1.04 17.37 -15.21
N LYS A 97 -0.02 16.64 -14.85
CA LYS A 97 -0.78 16.86 -13.60
C LYS A 97 -0.15 16.19 -12.37
N ALA A 98 0.96 15.48 -12.52
CA ALA A 98 1.66 14.90 -11.38
C ALA A 98 2.17 16.00 -10.43
N GLN A 99 2.02 15.80 -9.12
CA GLN A 99 2.46 16.79 -8.13
C GLN A 99 3.99 16.80 -8.01
N LEU A 100 4.62 15.64 -8.19
CA LEU A 100 6.07 15.51 -8.22
C LEU A 100 6.48 14.75 -9.47
N THR A 101 7.51 15.27 -10.15
CA THR A 101 8.14 14.61 -11.28
C THR A 101 9.64 14.56 -11.01
N MET A 102 10.25 13.39 -11.19
CA MET A 102 11.68 13.19 -11.04
C MET A 102 12.26 12.52 -12.28
N ALA A 103 13.40 13.03 -12.75
CA ALA A 103 14.13 12.41 -13.85
C ALA A 103 15.03 11.28 -13.33
N VAL A 104 15.01 10.13 -13.99
CA VAL A 104 15.79 8.95 -13.61
C VAL A 104 17.13 8.99 -14.35
N ASN A 105 18.04 9.85 -13.88
CA ASN A 105 19.33 10.11 -14.53
C ASN A 105 20.57 9.81 -13.65
N GLN A 106 20.37 9.19 -12.49
CA GLN A 106 21.44 8.80 -11.55
C GLN A 106 21.21 7.37 -11.05
N THR A 107 22.27 6.75 -10.51
CA THR A 107 22.22 5.40 -9.95
C THR A 107 21.32 5.32 -8.73
N GLU A 108 21.36 6.36 -7.89
CA GLU A 108 20.52 6.49 -6.71
C GLU A 108 19.92 7.90 -6.71
N HIS A 109 18.60 7.97 -6.57
CA HIS A 109 17.85 9.22 -6.51
C HIS A 109 17.02 9.26 -5.25
N ASN A 110 17.19 10.33 -4.47
CA ASN A 110 16.46 10.55 -3.22
C ASN A 110 15.54 11.75 -3.41
N LEU A 111 14.24 11.51 -3.40
CA LEU A 111 13.20 12.53 -3.50
C LEU A 111 12.51 12.65 -2.14
N THR A 112 12.58 13.83 -1.53
CA THR A 112 11.79 14.13 -0.33
C THR A 112 10.39 14.58 -0.76
N VAL A 113 9.36 13.92 -0.24
CA VAL A 113 7.98 14.34 -0.41
C VAL A 113 7.69 15.41 0.63
N SER A 114 7.48 16.65 0.18
CA SER A 114 7.32 17.82 1.05
C SER A 114 6.13 17.70 2.01
N GLN A 115 6.30 18.28 3.21
CA GLN A 115 5.38 18.32 4.37
C GLN A 115 3.97 17.80 4.12
N ILE A 116 3.68 16.62 4.69
CA ILE A 116 2.38 15.97 4.56
C ILE A 116 1.67 16.03 5.91
N PRO A 117 0.78 17.02 6.14
CA PRO A 117 0.15 17.25 7.44
C PRO A 117 -0.80 16.13 7.87
N TYR A 118 -1.28 15.32 6.92
CA TYR A 118 -2.11 14.14 7.16
C TYR A 118 -1.67 13.01 6.23
N PRO A 119 -1.78 11.73 6.61
CA PRO A 119 -1.45 10.62 5.72
C PRO A 119 -2.15 10.74 4.36
N GLN A 120 -1.36 10.71 3.29
CA GLN A 120 -1.84 10.85 1.92
C GLN A 120 -1.32 9.71 1.06
N LYS A 121 -2.22 9.08 0.29
CA LYS A 121 -1.85 8.04 -0.66
C LYS A 121 -1.31 8.68 -1.94
N TRP A 122 -0.16 8.20 -2.37
CA TRP A 122 0.52 8.59 -3.61
C TRP A 122 0.64 7.39 -4.53
N HIS A 123 0.43 7.61 -5.83
CA HIS A 123 0.61 6.64 -6.90
C HIS A 123 1.85 7.02 -7.71
N VAL A 124 2.71 6.04 -7.96
CA VAL A 124 3.96 6.22 -8.69
C VAL A 124 3.83 5.61 -10.07
N PHE A 125 4.10 6.42 -11.09
CA PHE A 125 4.07 6.02 -12.49
C PHE A 125 5.41 6.26 -13.15
N TYR A 126 5.80 5.35 -14.03
CA TYR A 126 6.92 5.53 -14.94
C TYR A 126 6.42 5.96 -16.32
N ALA A 127 7.11 6.94 -16.91
CA ALA A 127 6.97 7.28 -18.32
C ALA A 127 8.28 7.83 -18.89
N ASP A 128 8.41 7.72 -20.19
CA ASP A 128 9.57 8.13 -20.97
C ASP A 128 9.13 8.86 -22.25
N LYS A 129 10.09 9.30 -23.07
CA LYS A 129 9.80 10.05 -24.30
C LYS A 129 9.01 9.26 -25.35
N TYR A 130 8.88 7.95 -25.20
CA TYR A 130 8.15 7.07 -26.11
C TYR A 130 6.73 6.79 -25.63
N THR A 131 6.44 7.06 -24.34
CA THR A 131 5.17 6.76 -23.70
C THR A 131 3.97 7.43 -24.39
N CYS A 132 4.07 8.72 -24.74
CA CYS A 132 2.97 9.44 -25.39
C CYS A 132 3.15 9.59 -26.91
N ARG A 133 4.09 8.86 -27.52
CA ARG A 133 4.39 8.98 -28.95
C ARG A 133 3.53 7.99 -29.75
N GLU A 134 2.76 8.49 -30.71
CA GLU A 134 2.00 7.67 -31.65
C GLU A 134 2.93 7.08 -32.73
N GLY A 135 2.81 5.78 -33.02
CA GLY A 135 3.45 5.14 -34.18
C GLY A 135 4.96 4.90 -34.09
N GLY A 136 5.54 4.79 -32.89
CA GLY A 136 6.97 4.46 -32.72
C GLY A 136 7.28 2.97 -32.93
N GLU A 137 8.40 2.67 -33.62
CA GLU A 137 8.90 1.29 -33.71
C GLU A 137 9.17 0.73 -32.30
N GLU A 138 8.58 -0.42 -32.04
CA GLU A 138 8.69 -1.20 -30.79
C GLU A 138 10.05 -1.91 -30.66
N SER A 139 10.96 -1.64 -31.60
CA SER A 139 12.19 -2.40 -31.81
C SER A 139 13.19 -2.17 -30.66
N GLN A 140 13.14 -3.11 -29.70
CA GLN A 140 14.22 -3.43 -28.76
C GLN A 140 14.62 -2.33 -27.76
N MET A 141 13.66 -1.65 -27.16
CA MET A 141 13.99 -0.82 -26.01
C MET A 141 14.21 -1.68 -24.77
N GLU A 142 15.47 -1.88 -24.42
CA GLU A 142 15.90 -2.59 -23.20
C GLU A 142 15.15 -2.03 -21.98
N ASP A 143 14.50 -2.92 -21.25
CA ASP A 143 13.85 -2.60 -19.98
C ASP A 143 14.89 -2.16 -18.95
N VAL A 144 14.56 -1.18 -18.10
CA VAL A 144 15.49 -0.68 -17.07
C VAL A 144 15.11 -1.29 -15.72
N PRO A 145 15.92 -2.20 -15.15
CA PRO A 145 15.66 -2.75 -13.82
C PRO A 145 15.79 -1.66 -12.75
N PHE A 146 14.87 -1.65 -11.79
CA PHE A 146 14.88 -0.71 -10.68
C PHE A 146 14.63 -1.40 -9.35
N GLU A 147 15.15 -0.79 -8.30
CA GLU A 147 14.77 -1.02 -6.91
C GLU A 147 14.31 0.32 -6.33
N MET A 148 13.16 0.34 -5.68
CA MET A 148 12.55 1.54 -5.14
C MET A 148 12.15 1.31 -3.69
N MET A 149 12.53 2.23 -2.80
CA MET A 149 12.17 2.21 -1.39
C MET A 149 11.32 3.43 -1.07
N LEU A 150 10.16 3.22 -0.46
CA LEU A 150 9.26 4.28 -0.02
C LEU A 150 9.29 4.31 1.51
N LEU A 151 9.69 5.45 2.05
CA LEU A 151 10.02 5.63 3.46
C LEU A 151 9.24 6.79 4.05
N ASN A 152 8.73 6.59 5.24
CA ASN A 152 8.14 7.58 6.12
C ASN A 152 9.13 7.97 7.23
N PRO A 153 8.91 9.10 7.90
CA PRO A 153 9.64 9.45 9.10
C PRO A 153 9.28 8.51 10.25
N ASP A 154 10.30 8.03 10.97
CA ASP A 154 10.19 7.25 12.20
C ASP A 154 9.78 8.12 13.41
N ALA A 155 9.77 7.52 14.60
CA ALA A 155 9.42 8.23 15.83
C ALA A 155 10.38 9.38 16.19
N GLU A 156 11.60 9.38 15.66
CA GLU A 156 12.60 10.44 15.82
C GLU A 156 12.56 11.46 14.66
N GLY A 157 11.71 11.23 13.65
CA GLY A 157 11.57 12.07 12.47
C GLY A 157 12.49 11.69 11.30
N ASN A 158 13.27 10.61 11.41
CA ASN A 158 14.21 10.18 10.38
C ASN A 158 13.51 9.30 9.31
N PRO A 159 13.86 9.41 8.01
CA PRO A 159 13.18 8.72 6.91
C PRO A 159 13.55 7.23 6.80
N PHE A 160 13.37 6.46 7.87
CA PHE A 160 13.74 5.04 7.92
C PHE A 160 12.54 4.12 8.15
N ASP A 161 11.33 4.67 8.29
CA ASP A 161 10.12 3.88 8.46
C ASP A 161 9.62 3.37 7.11
N HIS A 162 9.69 2.07 6.85
CA HIS A 162 9.24 1.49 5.59
C HIS A 162 7.74 1.14 5.55
N PHE A 163 6.99 1.49 6.59
CA PHE A 163 5.56 1.20 6.66
C PHE A 163 4.73 2.34 6.06
N SER A 164 3.80 1.98 5.16
CA SER A 164 2.78 2.90 4.68
C SER A 164 1.81 3.21 5.83
N ALA A 165 1.35 4.46 5.99
CA ALA A 165 0.42 4.81 7.07
C ALA A 165 -0.86 3.94 7.10
N GLY A 166 -1.45 3.68 5.93
CA GLY A 166 -2.66 2.85 5.80
C GLY A 166 -2.44 1.35 6.04
N GLU A 167 -1.19 0.88 6.01
CA GLU A 167 -0.82 -0.50 6.38
C GLU A 167 -0.36 -0.59 7.84
N SER A 168 0.02 0.54 8.45
CA SER A 168 0.42 0.66 9.85
C SER A 168 -0.76 0.57 10.83
N GLY A 169 -2.00 0.54 10.33
CA GLY A 169 -3.24 0.52 11.11
C GLY A 169 -3.57 -0.81 11.80
N ILE A 170 -2.79 -1.88 11.63
CA ILE A 170 -3.07 -3.17 12.30
C ILE A 170 -2.36 -3.26 13.67
N LEU A 171 -1.51 -2.30 14.03
CA LEU A 171 -0.78 -2.35 15.31
C LEU A 171 -0.58 -1.01 16.04
N LYS A 172 -1.42 -0.02 15.76
CA LYS A 172 -1.61 1.11 16.68
C LYS A 172 -3.08 1.15 17.10
N GLU A 173 -3.30 0.70 18.33
CA GLU A 173 -4.38 1.07 19.27
C GLU A 173 -5.49 0.07 19.66
N HIS A 174 -5.60 -1.15 19.10
CA HIS A 174 -6.63 -2.11 19.61
C HIS A 174 -6.22 -3.60 19.69
N THR A 175 -4.95 -3.92 19.93
CA THR A 175 -4.49 -5.32 20.04
C THR A 175 -4.23 -5.80 21.48
N PRO A 176 -5.05 -5.41 22.47
CA PRO A 176 -5.38 -6.36 23.55
C PRO A 176 -6.88 -6.71 23.63
N ILE A 177 -7.77 -5.98 22.94
CA ILE A 177 -9.22 -6.15 23.07
C ILE A 177 -9.72 -7.37 22.27
N LEU A 178 -9.22 -7.59 21.05
CA LEU A 178 -9.62 -8.75 20.24
C LEU A 178 -9.21 -10.10 20.88
N LEU A 179 -8.14 -10.14 21.66
CA LEU A 179 -7.76 -11.35 22.41
C LEU A 179 -8.66 -11.57 23.63
N PHE A 180 -9.06 -10.50 24.33
CA PHE A 180 -9.98 -10.59 25.47
C PHE A 180 -11.39 -11.03 25.04
N ASP A 181 -11.92 -10.52 23.93
CA ASP A 181 -13.26 -10.91 23.44
C ASP A 181 -13.31 -12.37 22.96
N ILE A 182 -12.25 -12.84 22.30
CA ILE A 182 -12.14 -14.25 21.86
C ILE A 182 -11.91 -15.20 23.05
N LEU A 183 -11.26 -14.75 24.13
CA LEU A 183 -11.06 -15.54 25.34
C LEU A 183 -12.32 -15.58 26.22
N LEU A 184 -13.08 -14.48 26.33
CA LEU A 184 -14.33 -14.44 27.10
C LEU A 184 -15.42 -15.32 26.49
N LEU A 185 -15.57 -15.31 25.15
CA LEU A 185 -16.51 -16.19 24.45
C LEU A 185 -16.18 -17.69 24.62
N LYS A 186 -14.91 -18.05 24.88
CA LYS A 186 -14.51 -19.44 25.13
C LYS A 186 -14.72 -19.89 26.58
N SER A 187 -14.76 -18.98 27.55
CA SER A 187 -14.98 -19.33 28.95
C SER A 187 -16.46 -19.55 29.31
N GLU A 188 -17.39 -18.90 28.61
CA GLU A 188 -18.83 -19.08 28.88
C GLU A 188 -19.42 -20.35 28.25
N CYS A 189 -18.76 -20.93 27.24
CA CYS A 189 -19.18 -22.22 26.69
C CYS A 189 -18.72 -23.45 27.52
N ALA A 190 -17.92 -23.26 28.58
CA ALA A 190 -17.35 -24.36 29.34
C ALA A 190 -18.03 -24.65 30.69
N PHE A 191 -19.01 -23.84 31.14
CA PHE A 191 -19.66 -24.04 32.43
C PHE A 191 -21.19 -24.10 32.35
N SER A 192 -21.68 -25.34 32.19
CA SER A 192 -23.03 -25.83 32.51
C SER A 192 -24.15 -25.65 31.44
N PRO A 193 -24.71 -26.75 30.88
CA PRO A 193 -25.72 -26.72 29.81
C PRO A 193 -27.17 -26.50 30.31
N GLY A 194 -27.36 -25.89 31.49
CA GLY A 194 -28.65 -25.93 32.20
C GLY A 194 -29.52 -24.66 32.20
N LEU A 195 -29.05 -23.52 31.68
CA LEU A 195 -29.73 -22.22 31.87
C LEU A 195 -30.19 -21.54 30.57
N ALA A 196 -29.93 -22.13 29.40
CA ALA A 196 -30.24 -21.52 28.10
C ALA A 196 -31.75 -21.42 27.78
N THR A 197 -32.64 -22.03 28.58
CA THR A 197 -34.09 -22.03 28.33
C THR A 197 -34.88 -20.90 29.00
N TRP A 198 -34.30 -20.16 29.96
CA TRP A 198 -35.04 -19.09 30.65
C TRP A 198 -34.83 -17.69 30.06
N THR A 199 -33.68 -17.41 29.47
CA THR A 199 -33.35 -16.06 28.96
C THR A 199 -34.10 -15.72 27.66
N ILE A 200 -34.40 -16.72 26.81
CA ILE A 200 -35.13 -16.50 25.55
C ILE A 200 -36.59 -16.08 25.82
N SER A 201 -37.22 -16.55 26.89
CA SER A 201 -38.59 -16.14 27.25
C SER A 201 -38.70 -14.68 27.70
N ILE A 202 -37.62 -14.06 28.20
CA ILE A 202 -37.64 -12.65 28.63
C ILE A 202 -37.55 -11.72 27.41
N TYR A 203 -36.79 -12.10 26.38
CA TYR A 203 -36.58 -11.25 25.21
C TYR A 203 -37.81 -11.21 24.28
N VAL A 204 -38.51 -12.34 24.10
CA VAL A 204 -39.73 -12.38 23.26
C VAL A 204 -40.89 -11.62 23.89
N ARG A 205 -40.98 -11.55 25.24
CA ARG A 205 -42.06 -10.82 25.90
C ARG A 205 -41.90 -9.29 25.84
N ARG A 206 -40.69 -8.79 25.52
CA ARG A 206 -40.41 -7.34 25.44
C ARG A 206 -40.57 -6.74 24.03
N ALA A 207 -40.71 -7.58 23.00
CA ALA A 207 -40.88 -7.15 21.62
C ALA A 207 -42.35 -6.97 21.18
N GLY A 208 -43.31 -7.08 22.10
CA GLY A 208 -44.75 -7.06 21.83
C GLY A 208 -45.53 -5.83 22.32
N GLU A 209 -44.88 -4.81 22.88
CA GLU A 209 -45.57 -3.59 23.35
C GLU A 209 -45.14 -2.37 22.51
N THR A 210 -45.98 -2.02 21.53
CA THR A 210 -46.00 -0.70 20.89
C THR A 210 -46.66 0.31 21.84
N PRO A 211 -46.03 1.46 22.17
CA PRO A 211 -46.73 2.54 22.84
C PRO A 211 -47.42 3.44 21.80
N SER A 212 -48.72 3.56 21.96
CA SER A 212 -49.57 4.60 21.40
C SER A 212 -49.18 5.99 21.90
N GLY A 213 -49.01 6.92 20.96
CA GLY A 213 -49.07 8.37 21.13
C GLY A 213 -49.94 8.92 20.01
#